data_AF-A0A946EHH3-F1
#
_entry.id   AF-A0A946EHH3-F1
#
_cell.length_a   1.000
_cell.length_b   1.000
_cell.length_c   1.000
_cell.angle_alpha   90.00
_cell.angle_beta   90.00
_cell.angle_gamma   90.00
#
_symmetry.space_group_name_H-M   'P 1'
#
loop_
_entity.id
_entity.type
_entity.pdbx_description
1 polymer ?
#
loop_
_entity_poly.entity_id
_entity_poly.type
_entity_poly.pdbx_seq_one_letter_code
_entity_poly.pdbx_strand_id
1 'polypeptide(L)'
;MSVKSKPTGDKLFGAMPDFAHMLGSRGNNLIIDEVLFNDKQLKSYVDKLADHTVYFIGVKCDLAIMQEREYLRRDRALGLSNDQFDRVHTGTREYDLTVDTSNASVFDIAKEIITFIENNPNPNGFNNIRGKL
;
A
#
# COMPACT_ATOMS: atom_id res chain seq x y z
N MET A 1 -5.26 -8.24 -18.86
CA MET A 1 -4.44 -9.27 -18.16
C MET A 1 -4.79 -9.21 -16.69
N SER A 2 -4.74 -10.30 -15.93
CA SER A 2 -4.94 -10.24 -14.48
C SER A 2 -3.89 -11.04 -13.74
N VAL A 3 -3.27 -10.45 -12.73
CA VAL A 3 -2.23 -11.08 -11.92
C VAL A 3 -2.88 -11.88 -10.80
N LYS A 4 -2.52 -13.17 -10.74
CA LYS A 4 -2.92 -14.07 -9.68
C LYS A 4 -1.69 -14.71 -9.07
N SER A 5 -1.60 -14.61 -7.75
CA SER A 5 -0.60 -15.35 -7.00
C SER A 5 -0.96 -16.84 -6.96
N LYS A 6 0.07 -17.68 -7.03
CA LYS A 6 -0.04 -19.14 -6.84
C LYS A 6 0.34 -19.48 -5.39
N PRO A 7 0.09 -20.70 -4.89
CA PRO A 7 0.37 -21.06 -3.50
C PRO A 7 1.78 -20.72 -3.01
N THR A 8 2.81 -20.90 -3.85
CA THR A 8 4.19 -20.52 -3.51
C THR A 8 4.36 -19.00 -3.38
N GLY A 9 3.72 -18.23 -4.25
CA GLY A 9 3.70 -16.76 -4.16
C GLY A 9 2.99 -16.30 -2.89
N ASP A 10 1.83 -16.88 -2.58
CA ASP A 10 1.08 -16.57 -1.36
C ASP A 10 1.89 -16.89 -0.10
N LYS A 11 2.63 -18.00 -0.11
CA LYS A 11 3.53 -18.35 0.99
C LYS A 11 4.68 -17.36 1.13
N LEU A 12 5.29 -16.92 0.02
CA LEU A 12 6.39 -15.97 0.03
C LEU A 12 5.95 -14.57 0.48
N PHE A 13 4.93 -14.01 -0.18
CA PHE A 13 4.43 -12.66 0.13
C PHE A 13 3.68 -12.62 1.47
N GLY A 14 3.07 -13.74 1.88
CA GLY A 14 2.46 -13.88 3.20
C GLY A 14 3.44 -13.73 4.38
N ALA A 15 4.75 -13.87 4.14
CA ALA A 15 5.79 -13.66 5.15
C ALA A 15 6.21 -12.18 5.32
N MET A 16 5.80 -11.29 4.41
CA MET A 16 6.21 -9.87 4.47
C MET A 16 5.70 -9.15 5.74
N PRO A 17 4.44 -9.37 6.20
CA PRO A 17 3.98 -8.84 7.48
C PRO A 17 4.82 -9.30 8.69
N ASP A 18 5.28 -10.55 8.69
CA ASP A 18 6.15 -11.07 9.76
C ASP A 18 7.52 -10.38 9.75
N PHE A 19 8.08 -10.14 8.56
CA PHE A 19 9.35 -9.44 8.41
C PHE A 19 9.24 -7.96 8.84
N ALA A 20 8.16 -7.29 8.44
CA ALA A 20 7.84 -5.93 8.85
C ALA A 20 7.72 -5.82 10.38
N HIS A 21 6.97 -6.74 11.00
CA HIS A 21 6.86 -6.81 12.46
C HIS A 21 8.23 -7.00 13.12
N MET A 22 9.03 -7.97 12.65
CA MET A 22 10.35 -8.24 13.22
C MET A 22 11.27 -7.00 13.17
N LEU A 23 11.32 -6.31 12.02
CA LEU A 23 12.16 -5.13 11.86
C LEU A 23 11.65 -3.95 12.70
N GLY A 24 10.34 -3.70 12.71
CA GLY A 24 9.70 -2.64 13.51
C GLY A 24 9.92 -2.87 15.01
N SER A 25 9.76 -4.11 15.49
CA SER A 25 9.99 -4.48 16.89
C SER A 25 11.44 -4.32 17.34
N ARG A 26 12.39 -4.11 16.41
CA ARG A 26 13.78 -3.75 16.69
C ARG A 26 14.05 -2.25 16.63
N GLY A 27 13.01 -1.42 16.54
CA GLY A 27 13.11 0.05 16.52
C GLY A 27 13.45 0.64 15.16
N ASN A 28 13.29 -0.10 14.06
CA ASN A 28 13.49 0.46 12.72
C ASN A 28 12.23 1.17 12.23
N ASN A 29 12.40 2.35 11.65
CA ASN A 29 11.35 3.02 10.89
C ASN A 29 11.32 2.43 9.47
N LEU A 30 10.15 1.96 9.03
CA LEU A 30 10.00 1.24 7.76
C LEU A 30 9.11 2.01 6.79
N ILE A 31 9.49 1.99 5.51
CA ILE A 31 8.62 2.35 4.39
C ILE A 31 8.38 1.06 3.61
N ILE A 32 7.12 0.68 3.45
CA ILE A 32 6.71 -0.56 2.79
C ILE A 32 5.78 -0.18 1.64
N ASP A 33 6.22 -0.42 0.41
CA ASP A 33 5.41 -0.25 -0.81
C ASP A 33 4.78 -1.60 -1.16
N GLU A 34 3.45 -1.68 -1.09
CA GLU A 34 2.71 -2.93 -1.22
C GLU A 34 1.55 -2.82 -2.22
N VAL A 35 1.38 -3.87 -3.01
CA VAL A 35 0.23 -4.05 -3.90
C VAL A 35 -0.69 -5.11 -3.29
N LEU A 36 -1.64 -4.66 -2.46
CA LEU A 36 -2.53 -5.54 -1.71
C LEU A 36 -3.78 -5.92 -2.53
N PHE A 37 -3.83 -7.16 -3.00
CA PHE A 37 -4.86 -7.64 -3.94
C PHE A 37 -6.18 -8.10 -3.30
N ASN A 38 -6.21 -8.33 -1.99
CA ASN A 38 -7.40 -8.78 -1.26
C ASN A 38 -7.30 -8.44 0.23
N ASP A 39 -8.42 -8.59 0.95
CA ASP A 39 -8.50 -8.25 2.38
C ASP A 39 -7.76 -9.24 3.28
N LYS A 40 -7.53 -10.48 2.85
CA LYS A 40 -6.73 -11.45 3.60
C LYS A 40 -5.28 -10.99 3.75
N GLN A 41 -4.69 -10.43 2.69
CA GLN A 41 -3.33 -9.87 2.75
C GLN A 41 -3.26 -8.65 3.67
N LEU A 42 -4.21 -7.72 3.52
CA LEU A 42 -4.31 -6.56 4.41
C LEU A 42 -4.49 -6.99 5.88
N LYS A 43 -5.36 -7.96 6.15
CA LYS A 43 -5.60 -8.48 7.50
C LYS A 43 -4.31 -8.97 8.15
N SER A 44 -3.44 -9.65 7.40
CA SER A 44 -2.16 -10.11 7.93
C SER A 44 -1.28 -8.95 8.40
N TYR A 45 -1.19 -7.87 7.61
CA TYR A 45 -0.49 -6.64 8.00
C TYR A 45 -1.13 -5.97 9.22
N VAL A 46 -2.46 -5.83 9.22
CA VAL A 46 -3.21 -5.22 10.30
C VAL A 46 -3.03 -5.99 11.62
N ASP A 47 -3.05 -7.32 11.59
CA ASP A 47 -2.87 -8.15 12.78
C ASP A 47 -1.41 -8.12 13.27
N LYS A 48 -0.43 -8.25 12.38
CA LYS A 48 1.00 -8.38 12.75
C LYS A 48 1.62 -7.06 13.20
N LEU A 49 1.14 -5.94 12.67
CA LEU A 49 1.63 -4.61 13.02
C LEU A 49 0.77 -3.95 14.10
N ALA A 50 0.05 -4.73 14.91
CA ALA A 50 -0.94 -4.16 15.82
C ALA A 50 -0.41 -3.30 16.95
N ASP A 51 0.80 -3.59 17.39
CA ASP A 51 1.49 -2.86 18.44
C ASP A 51 2.41 -1.76 17.88
N HIS A 52 2.33 -1.49 16.56
CA HIS A 52 3.14 -0.50 15.87
C HIS A 52 2.29 0.69 15.42
N THR A 53 2.89 1.90 15.42
CA THR A 53 2.29 3.06 14.76
C THR A 53 2.43 2.90 13.24
N VAL A 54 1.31 2.67 12.55
CA VAL A 54 1.29 2.47 11.10
C VAL A 54 0.49 3.58 10.43
N TYR A 55 1.12 4.26 9.48
CA TYR A 55 0.47 5.20 8.58
C TYR A 55 0.09 4.47 7.29
N PHE A 56 -1.20 4.21 7.08
CA PHE A 56 -1.67 3.51 5.88
C PHE A 56 -2.02 4.52 4.78
N ILE A 57 -1.10 4.69 3.83
CA ILE A 57 -1.20 5.72 2.78
C ILE A 57 -1.71 5.10 1.47
N GLY A 58 -2.79 5.67 0.94
CA GLY A 58 -3.31 5.32 -0.38
C GLY A 58 -2.61 6.14 -1.46
N VAL A 59 -1.91 5.48 -2.39
CA VAL A 59 -1.26 6.16 -3.52
C VAL A 59 -2.09 5.94 -4.78
N LYS A 60 -2.77 6.99 -5.25
CA LYS A 60 -3.61 6.95 -6.45
C LYS A 60 -2.95 7.65 -7.62
N CYS A 61 -3.43 7.33 -8.83
CA CYS A 61 -3.04 7.96 -10.07
C CYS A 61 -4.14 7.72 -11.08
N ASP A 62 -4.41 8.71 -11.94
CA ASP A 62 -5.31 8.56 -13.08
C ASP A 62 -4.88 7.39 -13.97
N LEU A 63 -5.85 6.61 -14.45
CA LEU A 63 -5.58 5.38 -15.20
C LEU A 63 -4.82 5.66 -16.51
N ALA A 64 -5.15 6.73 -17.23
CA ALA A 64 -4.48 7.05 -18.49
C ALA A 64 -3.01 7.39 -18.24
N ILE A 65 -2.73 8.13 -17.16
CA ILE A 65 -1.36 8.46 -16.74
C ILE A 65 -0.62 7.20 -16.27
N MET A 66 -1.27 6.29 -15.53
CA MET A 66 -0.66 5.01 -15.14
C MET A 66 -0.28 4.18 -16.36
N GLN A 67 -1.15 4.10 -17.37
CA GLN A 67 -0.90 3.36 -18.61
C GLN A 67 0.25 3.98 -19.42
N GLU A 68 0.29 5.31 -19.53
CA GLU A 68 1.41 6.00 -20.17
C GLU A 68 2.75 5.71 -19.46
N ARG A 69 2.77 5.83 -18.13
CA ARG A 69 3.96 5.53 -17.30
C ARG A 69 4.37 4.06 -17.40
N GLU A 70 3.43 3.14 -17.46
CA GLU A 70 3.68 1.71 -17.68
C GLU A 70 4.35 1.45 -19.03
N TYR A 71 3.82 2.06 -20.09
CA TYR A 71 4.38 1.96 -21.44
C TYR A 71 5.80 2.55 -21.52
N LEU A 72 6.03 3.71 -20.92
CA LEU A 72 7.33 4.39 -20.92
C LEU A 72 8.40 3.67 -20.10
N ARG A 73 8.02 2.92 -19.07
CA ARG A 73 8.95 2.18 -18.20
C ARG A 73 9.69 1.04 -18.91
N ARG A 74 9.07 0.41 -19.92
CA ARG A 74 9.64 -0.64 -20.80
C ARG A 74 10.10 -1.94 -20.12
N ASP A 75 10.16 -1.99 -18.79
CA ASP A 75 10.56 -3.16 -17.99
C ASP A 75 9.37 -3.87 -17.32
N ARG A 76 8.14 -3.33 -17.47
CA ARG A 76 6.91 -3.90 -16.94
C ARG A 76 6.08 -4.60 -18.01
N ALA A 77 5.39 -5.66 -17.62
CA ALA A 77 4.36 -6.26 -18.44
C ALA A 77 3.21 -5.26 -18.65
N LEU A 78 2.84 -5.02 -19.90
CA LEU A 78 1.74 -4.11 -20.23
C LEU A 78 0.40 -4.68 -19.72
N GLY A 79 -0.42 -3.81 -19.14
CA GLY A 79 -1.74 -4.15 -18.63
C GLY A 79 -1.82 -4.42 -17.12
N LEU A 80 -0.74 -4.22 -16.35
CA LEU A 80 -0.80 -4.24 -14.89
C LEU A 80 -1.58 -3.05 -14.35
N SER A 81 -1.40 -1.87 -14.98
CA SER A 81 -2.17 -0.65 -14.70
C SER A 81 -3.69 -0.94 -14.67
N ASN A 82 -4.19 -1.61 -15.70
CA ASN A 82 -5.60 -2.00 -15.82
C ASN A 82 -6.06 -3.03 -14.78
N ASP A 83 -5.22 -4.01 -14.42
CA ASP A 83 -5.58 -5.03 -13.41
C ASP A 83 -5.62 -4.45 -11.99
N GLN A 84 -4.78 -3.46 -11.72
CA GLN A 84 -4.56 -2.94 -10.37
C GLN A 84 -5.42 -1.74 -10.03
N PHE A 85 -5.71 -0.86 -11.00
CA PHE A 85 -6.33 0.46 -10.78
C PHE A 85 -7.50 0.46 -9.79
N ASP A 86 -8.56 -0.30 -10.06
CA ASP A 86 -9.68 -0.39 -9.12
C ASP A 86 -9.40 -1.40 -8.00
N ARG A 87 -8.80 -2.54 -8.36
CA ARG A 87 -8.70 -3.71 -7.49
C ARG A 87 -8.00 -3.42 -6.17
N VAL A 88 -6.89 -2.68 -6.19
CA VAL A 88 -6.00 -2.55 -5.01
C VAL A 88 -6.53 -1.55 -3.96
N HIS A 89 -7.47 -0.69 -4.35
CA HIS A 89 -8.08 0.33 -3.49
C HIS A 89 -9.52 -0.02 -3.05
N THR A 90 -10.02 -1.21 -3.39
CA THR A 90 -11.37 -1.68 -3.02
C THR A 90 -11.35 -2.55 -1.75
N GLY A 91 -12.54 -2.90 -1.24
CA GLY A 91 -12.71 -3.74 -0.06
C GLY A 91 -12.69 -2.92 1.23
N THR A 92 -12.03 -3.42 2.27
CA THR A 92 -12.00 -2.77 3.59
C THR A 92 -10.95 -1.66 3.71
N ARG A 93 -10.37 -1.17 2.60
CA ARG A 93 -9.30 -0.16 2.62
C ARG A 93 -9.77 1.14 3.28
N GLU A 94 -9.12 1.53 4.36
CA GLU A 94 -9.28 2.85 4.99
C GLU A 94 -7.92 3.48 5.22
N TYR A 95 -7.56 4.37 4.31
CA TYR A 95 -6.29 5.07 4.35
C TYR A 95 -6.36 6.25 5.34
N ASP A 96 -5.27 6.47 6.05
CA ASP A 96 -5.07 7.67 6.88
C ASP A 96 -4.95 8.92 6.00
N LEU A 97 -4.28 8.78 4.86
CA LEU A 97 -4.13 9.79 3.82
C LEU A 97 -4.19 9.12 2.45
N THR A 98 -4.87 9.75 1.49
CA THR A 98 -4.77 9.36 0.08
C THR A 98 -4.11 10.49 -0.71
N VAL A 99 -3.03 10.17 -1.43
CA VAL A 99 -2.31 11.09 -2.30
C VAL A 99 -2.57 10.78 -3.77
N ASP A 100 -2.62 11.80 -4.61
CA ASP A 100 -2.79 11.66 -6.06
C ASP A 100 -1.52 12.07 -6.81
N THR A 101 -0.91 11.08 -7.47
CA THR A 101 0.35 11.25 -8.20
C THR A 101 0.16 11.63 -9.67
N SER A 102 -1.07 11.95 -10.11
CA SER A 102 -1.41 12.27 -11.50
C SER A 102 -0.64 13.50 -12.01
N ASN A 103 -0.73 14.61 -11.28
CA ASN A 103 -0.26 15.92 -11.74
C ASN A 103 0.74 16.60 -10.80
N ALA A 104 1.20 15.90 -9.75
CA ALA A 104 2.16 16.40 -8.77
C ALA A 104 3.52 15.74 -8.94
N SER A 105 4.59 16.45 -8.57
CA SER A 105 5.92 15.87 -8.53
C SER A 105 6.05 14.88 -7.37
N VAL A 106 6.95 13.90 -7.50
CA VAL A 106 7.24 12.94 -6.42
C VAL A 106 7.70 13.63 -5.13
N PHE A 107 8.37 14.77 -5.24
CA PHE A 107 8.84 15.55 -4.08
C PHE A 107 7.69 16.25 -3.36
N ASP A 108 6.70 16.75 -4.10
CA ASP A 108 5.56 17.42 -3.49
C ASP A 108 4.67 16.40 -2.77
N ILE A 109 4.45 15.23 -3.37
CA ILE A 109 3.72 14.12 -2.72
C ILE A 109 4.46 13.63 -1.47
N ALA A 110 5.78 13.47 -1.52
CA ALA A 110 6.55 13.07 -0.34
C ALA A 110 6.44 14.11 0.80
N LYS A 111 6.49 15.42 0.47
CA LYS A 111 6.29 16.49 1.45
C LYS A 111 4.89 16.49 2.04
N GLU A 112 3.87 16.22 1.25
CA GLU A 112 2.49 16.08 1.72
C GLU A 112 2.38 14.95 2.76
N ILE A 113 2.96 13.78 2.48
CA ILE A 113 2.98 12.64 3.41
C ILE A 113 3.73 12.99 4.70
N ILE A 114 4.90 13.64 4.61
CA ILE A 114 5.67 14.06 5.79
C ILE A 114 4.86 15.04 6.64
N THR A 115 4.28 16.06 6.01
CA THR A 115 3.44 17.07 6.69
C THR A 115 2.25 16.41 7.37
N PHE A 116 1.64 15.41 6.74
CA PHE A 116 0.55 14.63 7.35
C PHE A 116 1.03 13.87 8.59
N ILE A 117 2.15 13.14 8.50
CA ILE A 117 2.72 12.37 9.61
C ILE A 117 3.01 13.28 10.82
N GLU A 118 3.66 14.42 10.58
CA GLU A 118 4.01 15.39 11.63
C GLU A 118 2.78 15.96 12.36
N ASN A 119 1.69 16.19 11.62
CA ASN A 119 0.45 16.74 12.17
C ASN A 119 -0.50 15.68 12.75
N ASN A 120 -0.24 14.38 12.51
CA ASN A 120 -1.11 13.27 12.90
C ASN A 120 -0.30 12.17 13.61
N PRO A 121 0.12 12.37 14.87
CA PRO A 121 0.94 11.39 15.59
C PRO A 121 0.22 10.06 15.91
N ASN A 122 -1.11 10.03 15.78
CA ASN A 122 -1.96 8.88 16.08
C ASN A 122 -2.81 8.49 14.84
N PRO A 123 -2.23 7.82 13.83
CA PRO A 123 -2.99 7.29 12.70
C PRO A 123 -3.99 6.21 13.14
N ASN A 124 -5.10 6.08 12.40
CA ASN A 124 -6.22 5.21 12.77
C ASN A 124 -6.69 4.27 11.65
N GLY A 125 -6.14 4.35 10.45
CA GLY A 125 -6.55 3.53 9.30
C GLY A 125 -6.60 2.05 9.64
N PHE A 126 -5.50 1.50 10.17
CA PHE A 126 -5.43 0.09 10.58
C PHE A 126 -6.41 -0.26 11.72
N ASN A 127 -6.63 0.64 12.68
CA ASN A 127 -7.59 0.41 13.76
C ASN A 127 -9.03 0.35 13.24
N ASN A 128 -9.40 1.23 12.31
CA ASN A 128 -10.73 1.24 11.71
C ASN A 128 -10.96 -0.02 10.87
N ILE A 129 -9.92 -0.49 10.16
CA ILE A 129 -9.96 -1.73 9.40
C ILE A 129 -10.21 -2.94 10.31
N ARG A 130 -9.59 -3.02 11.50
CA ARG A 130 -9.84 -4.15 12.44
C ARG A 130 -11.29 -4.33 12.82
N GLY A 131 -12.05 -3.24 12.94
CA GLY A 131 -13.48 -3.30 13.24
C GLY A 131 -14.34 -3.86 12.11
N LYS A 132 -13.77 -4.01 10.91
CA LYS A 132 -14.47 -4.38 9.67
C LYS A 132 -14.01 -5.71 9.06
N LEU A 133 -12.91 -6.28 9.55
CA LEU A 133 -12.31 -7.53 9.10
C LEU A 133 -12.80 -8.76 9.87
#